data_AF-A0AAF0MJT9-F1
#
_entry.id   AF-A0AAF0MJT9-F1
#
_cell.length_a   1.000
_cell.length_b   1.000
_cell.length_c   1.000
_cell.angle_alpha   90.00
_cell.angle_beta   90.00
_cell.angle_gamma   90.00
#
_symmetry.space_group_name_H-M   'P 1'
#
loop_
_entity.id
_entity.type
_entity.pdbx_description
1 polymer ?
#
loop_
_entity_poly.entity_id
_entity_poly.type
_entity_poly.pdbx_seq_one_letter_code
_entity_poly.pdbx_strand_id
1 'polypeptide(L)'
;MLSYRIARFMDDYDPYGFMDALETGESINDGIERAAREAYSVMLEGDFGQIREWIYDPDLDEPAKLKAEMDSIMSELKRLEDLHAQTISKNLLQIKRRTNRCS
;
A
#
# COMPACT_ATOMS: atom_id res chain seq x y z
N MET A 1 -0.30 8.30 7.98
CA MET A 1 -0.31 6.83 7.84
C MET A 1 -0.22 6.50 6.36
N LEU A 2 0.66 5.59 5.92
CA LEU A 2 0.96 5.37 4.49
C LEU A 2 -0.30 5.03 3.67
N SER A 3 -1.19 4.20 4.21
CA SER A 3 -2.45 3.85 3.54
C SER A 3 -3.33 5.05 3.21
N TYR A 4 -3.39 6.05 4.10
CA TYR A 4 -4.14 7.27 3.87
C TYR A 4 -3.48 8.16 2.82
N ARG A 5 -2.14 8.17 2.75
CA ARG A 5 -1.40 8.87 1.69
C ARG A 5 -1.65 8.22 0.32
N ILE A 6 -1.69 6.89 0.28
CA ILE A 6 -2.04 6.13 -0.93
C ILE A 6 -3.46 6.50 -1.42
N ALA A 7 -4.45 6.45 -0.53
CA ALA A 7 -5.83 6.79 -0.89
C ALA A 7 -5.97 8.23 -1.39
N ARG A 8 -5.29 9.18 -0.74
CA ARG A 8 -5.24 10.58 -1.18
C ARG A 8 -4.55 10.76 -2.53
N PHE A 9 -3.47 10.04 -2.76
CA PHE A 9 -2.77 10.08 -4.04
C PHE A 9 -3.66 9.58 -5.18
N MET A 10 -4.46 8.54 -4.96
CA MET A 10 -5.40 8.05 -5.99
C MET A 10 -6.46 9.09 -6.36
N ASP A 11 -7.02 9.80 -5.38
CA ASP A 11 -7.94 10.93 -5.60
C ASP A 11 -7.26 12.09 -6.33
N ASP A 12 -6.01 12.43 -5.99
CA ASP A 12 -5.27 13.51 -6.65
C ASP A 12 -4.81 13.13 -8.08
N TYR A 13 -4.54 11.85 -8.34
CA TYR A 13 -4.05 11.32 -9.62
C TYR A 13 -5.18 11.07 -10.63
N ASP A 14 -6.27 10.43 -10.21
CA ASP A 14 -7.46 10.23 -11.04
C ASP A 14 -8.73 10.62 -10.27
N PRO A 15 -8.99 11.94 -10.11
CA PRO A 15 -10.16 12.42 -9.39
C PRO A 15 -11.48 11.93 -9.99
N TYR A 16 -11.54 11.75 -11.31
CA TYR A 16 -12.77 11.31 -11.98
C TYR A 16 -13.01 9.82 -11.77
N GLY A 17 -12.00 8.98 -11.94
CA GLY A 17 -12.10 7.56 -11.61
C GLY A 17 -12.38 7.33 -10.12
N PHE A 18 -11.81 8.16 -9.24
CA PHE A 18 -12.11 8.11 -7.82
C PHE A 18 -13.56 8.48 -7.51
N MET A 19 -14.08 9.55 -8.11
CA MET A 19 -15.48 9.97 -7.97
C MET A 19 -16.46 8.92 -8.52
N ASP A 20 -16.13 8.26 -9.64
CA ASP A 20 -16.93 7.17 -10.21
C ASP A 20 -16.92 5.91 -9.33
N ALA A 21 -15.85 5.71 -8.55
CA ALA A 21 -15.71 4.61 -7.60
C ALA A 21 -16.39 4.87 -6.24
N LEU A 22 -16.98 6.06 -6.03
CA LEU A 22 -17.75 6.35 -4.83
C LEU A 22 -19.08 5.60 -4.82
N GLU A 23 -19.43 5.06 -3.66
CA GLU A 23 -20.75 4.46 -3.44
C GLU A 23 -21.85 5.53 -3.38
N THR A 24 -23.10 5.14 -3.65
CA THR A 24 -24.22 6.09 -3.63
C THR A 24 -24.40 6.68 -2.23
N GLY A 25 -24.22 8.00 -2.11
CA GLY A 25 -24.31 8.73 -0.84
C GLY A 25 -22.99 8.81 -0.06
N GLU A 26 -21.91 8.25 -0.60
CA GLU A 26 -20.55 8.37 -0.07
C GLU A 26 -19.99 9.78 -0.35
N SER A 27 -19.40 10.43 0.66
CA SER A 27 -18.60 11.63 0.42
C SER A 27 -17.18 11.26 -0.02
N ILE A 28 -16.46 12.20 -0.62
CA ILE A 28 -15.04 12.01 -0.99
C ILE A 28 -14.20 11.51 0.22
N ASN A 29 -14.46 12.06 1.41
CA ASN A 29 -13.74 11.65 2.62
C ASN A 29 -14.07 10.21 3.05
N ASP A 30 -15.32 9.78 2.88
CA ASP A 30 -15.72 8.40 3.16
C ASP A 30 -15.03 7.44 2.19
N GLY A 31 -14.97 7.80 0.91
CA GLY A 31 -14.23 7.05 -0.12
C GLY A 31 -12.73 6.96 0.19
N ILE A 32 -12.11 8.07 0.61
CA ILE A 32 -10.69 8.08 1.02
C ILE A 32 -10.48 7.17 2.23
N GLU A 33 -11.37 7.21 3.22
CA GLU A 33 -11.27 6.35 4.38
C GLU A 33 -11.41 4.87 4.01
N ARG A 34 -12.34 4.52 3.13
CA ARG A 34 -12.52 3.16 2.60
C ARG A 34 -11.28 2.68 1.85
N ALA A 35 -10.80 3.46 0.89
CA ALA A 35 -9.58 3.14 0.14
C ALA A 35 -8.35 3.01 1.06
N ALA A 36 -8.25 3.86 2.10
CA ALA A 36 -7.17 3.76 3.08
C ALA A 36 -7.28 2.49 3.94
N ARG A 37 -8.49 2.04 4.29
CA ARG A 37 -8.69 0.76 5.00
C ARG A 37 -8.33 -0.41 4.12
N GLU A 38 -8.69 -0.37 2.85
CA GLU A 38 -8.35 -1.40 1.86
C GLU A 38 -6.84 -1.51 1.67
N ALA A 39 -6.16 -0.40 1.37
CA ALA A 39 -4.70 -0.35 1.26
C ALA A 39 -4.00 -0.83 2.54
N TYR A 40 -4.55 -0.53 3.72
CA TYR A 40 -4.03 -1.05 4.97
C TYR A 40 -4.17 -2.57 5.10
N SER A 41 -5.32 -3.14 4.72
CA SER A 41 -5.53 -4.59 4.73
C SER A 41 -4.55 -5.31 3.82
N VAL A 42 -4.40 -4.83 2.59
CA VAL A 42 -3.46 -5.42 1.60
C VAL A 42 -2.01 -5.35 2.10
N MET A 43 -1.60 -4.24 2.74
CA MET A 43 -0.28 -4.14 3.37
C MET A 43 -0.08 -5.13 4.51
N LEU A 44 -1.12 -5.40 5.31
CA LEU A 44 -1.05 -6.39 6.40
C LEU A 44 -0.96 -7.83 5.88
N GLU A 45 -1.62 -8.11 4.77
CA GLU A 45 -1.54 -9.41 4.07
C GLU A 45 -0.18 -9.60 3.37
N GLY A 46 0.57 -8.51 3.20
CA GLY A 46 1.90 -8.51 2.59
C GLY A 46 1.86 -8.49 1.06
N ASP A 47 0.72 -8.20 0.44
CA ASP A 47 0.59 -8.08 -1.01
C ASP A 47 0.94 -6.66 -1.48
N PHE A 48 2.21 -6.31 -1.33
CA PHE A 48 2.73 -5.03 -1.81
C PHE A 48 2.70 -4.92 -3.35
N GLY A 49 2.51 -6.04 -4.08
CA GLY A 49 2.36 -6.04 -5.53
C GLY A 49 1.09 -5.34 -5.97
N GLN A 50 -0.05 -5.74 -5.39
CA GLN A 50 -1.36 -5.16 -5.68
C GLN A 50 -1.39 -3.64 -5.44
N ILE A 51 -0.80 -3.16 -4.34
CA ILE A 51 -0.76 -1.73 -4.04
C ILE A 51 0.07 -0.95 -5.07
N ARG A 52 1.17 -1.54 -5.57
CA ARG A 52 1.97 -0.91 -6.62
C ARG A 52 1.17 -0.77 -7.91
N GLU A 53 0.36 -1.77 -8.26
CA GLU A 53 -0.49 -1.72 -9.46
C GLU A 53 -1.57 -0.63 -9.37
N TRP A 54 -2.06 -0.30 -8.17
CA TRP A 54 -3.01 0.79 -7.97
C TRP A 54 -2.42 2.19 -8.15
N ILE A 55 -1.12 2.34 -7.91
CA ILE A 55 -0.46 3.64 -7.76
C ILE A 55 0.46 3.93 -8.95
N TYR A 56 1.10 2.90 -9.49
CA TYR A 56 2.14 3.06 -10.49
C TYR A 56 1.52 3.25 -11.88
N ASP A 57 1.65 4.48 -12.37
CA ASP A 57 1.42 4.81 -13.77
C ASP A 57 2.75 5.16 -14.46
N PRO A 58 3.23 4.35 -15.42
CA PRO A 58 4.44 4.65 -16.18
C PRO A 58 4.29 5.85 -17.12
N ASP A 59 3.05 6.19 -17.51
CA ASP A 59 2.70 7.23 -18.47
C ASP A 59 2.17 8.50 -17.77
N LEU A 60 2.40 8.61 -16.46
CA LEU A 60 2.03 9.75 -15.62
C LEU A 60 2.62 11.07 -16.17
N ASP A 61 1.87 11.76 -17.02
CA ASP A 61 2.17 13.10 -17.56
C ASP A 61 1.59 14.22 -16.66
N GLU A 62 1.69 13.99 -15.35
CA GLU A 62 1.17 14.87 -14.30
C GLU A 62 2.26 15.82 -13.76
N PRO A 63 1.91 16.91 -13.05
CA PRO A 63 2.89 17.83 -12.50
C PRO A 63 3.93 17.12 -11.64
N ALA A 64 5.18 17.59 -11.70
CA ALA A 64 6.33 16.99 -11.00
C ALA A 64 6.11 16.69 -9.51
N LYS A 65 5.15 17.37 -8.86
CA LYS A 65 4.73 17.11 -7.48
C LYS A 65 4.03 15.75 -7.30
N LEU A 66 3.14 15.37 -8.21
CA LEU A 66 2.45 14.07 -8.17
C LEU A 66 3.45 12.94 -8.37
N LYS A 67 4.34 13.07 -9.36
CA LYS A 67 5.43 12.12 -9.56
C LYS A 67 6.34 11.97 -8.33
N ALA A 68 6.71 13.08 -7.69
CA ALA A 68 7.52 13.05 -6.48
C ALA A 68 6.80 12.37 -5.30
N GLU A 69 5.49 12.56 -5.15
CA GLU A 69 4.69 11.89 -4.13
C GLU A 69 4.56 10.39 -4.43
N MET A 70 4.31 10.01 -5.68
CA MET A 70 4.33 8.61 -6.14
C MET A 70 5.66 7.94 -5.77
N ASP A 71 6.78 8.54 -6.15
CA ASP A 71 8.13 8.02 -5.84
C ASP A 71 8.37 7.90 -4.32
N SER A 72 7.85 8.84 -3.53
CA SER A 72 7.90 8.82 -2.06
C SER A 72 7.12 7.63 -1.50
N ILE A 73 5.89 7.43 -1.96
CA ILE A 73 5.01 6.33 -1.55
C ILE A 73 5.64 4.98 -1.93
N MET A 74 6.14 4.85 -3.16
CA MET A 74 6.81 3.63 -3.65
C MET A 74 8.05 3.29 -2.82
N SER A 75 8.84 4.31 -2.45
CA SER A 75 10.00 4.13 -1.58
C SER A 75 9.62 3.65 -0.17
N GLU A 76 8.51 4.14 0.38
CA GLU A 76 8.02 3.72 1.69
C GLU A 76 7.43 2.32 1.66
N LEU A 77 6.67 1.97 0.61
CA LEU A 77 6.16 0.61 0.37
C LEU A 77 7.29 -0.41 0.30
N LYS A 78 8.35 -0.11 -0.44
CA LYS A 78 9.52 -1.00 -0.53
C LYS A 78 10.18 -1.23 0.84
N ARG A 79 10.30 -0.19 1.66
CA ARG A 79 10.84 -0.33 3.03
C ARG A 79 9.97 -1.22 3.90
N LEU A 80 8.64 -1.11 3.77
CA LEU A 80 7.70 -1.97 4.50
C LEU A 80 7.78 -3.42 4.02
N GLU A 81 7.87 -3.65 2.71
CA GLU A 81 8.06 -4.98 2.12
C GLU A 81 9.34 -5.65 2.64
N ASP A 82 10.46 -4.92 2.66
CA ASP A 82 11.74 -5.39 3.21
C ASP A 82 11.63 -5.74 4.71
N LEU A 83 10.93 -4.91 5.50
CA LEU A 83 10.69 -5.16 6.92
C LEU A 83 9.79 -6.38 7.15
N HIS A 84 8.75 -6.53 6.33
CA HIS A 84 7.84 -7.67 6.36
C HIS A 84 8.59 -8.98 6.04
N ALA A 85 9.40 -8.98 4.98
CA ALA A 85 10.26 -10.11 4.62
C ALA A 85 11.26 -10.48 5.72
N GLN A 86 11.90 -9.49 6.37
CA GLN A 86 12.79 -9.71 7.51
C GLN A 86 12.08 -10.31 8.71
N THR A 87 10.85 -9.88 8.98
CA THR A 87 10.03 -10.38 10.10
C THR A 87 9.67 -11.85 9.89
N ILE A 88 9.24 -12.21 8.67
CA ILE A 88 8.97 -13.60 8.28
C ILE A 88 10.24 -14.45 8.37
N SER A 89 11.37 -13.96 7.85
CA SER A 89 12.66 -14.65 7.89
C SER A 89 13.12 -14.95 9.32
N LYS A 90 13.01 -13.99 10.23
CA LYS A 90 13.34 -14.17 11.66
C LYS A 90 12.41 -15.19 12.34
N ASN A 91 11.12 -15.17 12.02
CA ASN A 91 10.15 -16.13 12.57
C ASN A 91 10.40 -17.56 12.06
N LEU A 92 10.72 -17.75 10.78
CA LEU A 92 11.09 -19.06 10.20
C LEU A 92 12.36 -19.65 10.83
N LEU A 93 13.37 -18.82 11.09
CA LEU A 93 14.62 -19.25 11.74
C LEU A 93 14.41 -19.67 13.20
N GLN A 94 13.46 -19.06 13.92
CA GLN A 94 13.11 -19.46 15.29
C GLN A 94 12.33 -20.78 15.32
N ILE A 95 11.46 -21.03 14.34
CA ILE A 95 10.71 -22.29 14.22
C ILE A 95 11.65 -23.48 13.96
N LYS A 96 12.64 -23.32 13.06
CA LYS A 96 13.63 -24.38 12.79
C LYS A 96 14.59 -24.66 13.95
N ARG A 97 14.86 -23.68 14.83
CA ARG A 97 15.73 -23.89 16.01
C ARG A 97 15.04 -24.67 17.14
N ARG A 98 13.71 -24.71 17.19
CA ARG A 98 12.96 -25.44 18.24
C ARG A 98 12.77 -26.94 17.96
N THR A 99 13.02 -27.41 16.74
CA THR A 99 12.83 -28.83 16.38
C THR A 99 14.05 -29.73 16.63
N ASN A 100 15.17 -29.19 17.12
CA ASN A 100 16.40 -29.96 17.39
C ASN A 100 16.79 -30.04 18.87
N ARG A 101 15.81 -30.20 19.76
CA ARG A 101 16.05 -30.67 21.13
C ARG A 101 14.90 -31.57 21.58
N CYS A 102 14.97 -32.85 21.23
CA CYS A 102 14.50 -33.95 22.05
C CYS A 102 15.06 -35.27 21.53
N SER A 103 15.82 -35.93 22.40
CA SER A 103 16.21 -37.35 22.42
C SER A 103 17.29 -37.80 21.43
#